data_AF-A0A6B3CSB0-F1
#
_entry.id   AF-A0A6B3CSB0-F1
#
_cell.length_a   1.000
_cell.length_b   1.000
_cell.length_c   1.000
_cell.angle_alpha   90.00
_cell.angle_beta   90.00
_cell.angle_gamma   90.00
#
_symmetry.space_group_name_H-M   'P 1'
#
loop_
_entity.id
_entity.type
_entity.pdbx_description
1 polymer ?
#
loop_
_entity_poly.entity_id
_entity_poly.type
_entity_poly.pdbx_seq_one_letter_code
_entity_poly.pdbx_strand_id
1 'polypeptide(L)'
;AVSLAALLACAAFAPTLSSKGVPLDEIFVNDTPSVAAQQTLAEHFPGGSGNPAVVIAEAGRLDPVLRAARDTPGVASAAPVTASGRPGGGTPLVVDGRVRIDATLQAPAD
;
A
#
# COMPACT_ATOMS: atom_id res chain seq x y z
N ALA A 1 -46.21 -0.61 12.37
CA ALA A 1 -46.08 0.22 11.15
C ALA A 1 -45.28 1.50 11.42
N VAL A 2 -45.69 2.35 12.35
CA VAL A 2 -45.00 3.63 12.66
C VAL A 2 -43.55 3.42 13.09
N SER A 3 -43.27 2.51 14.02
CA SER A 3 -41.91 2.23 14.47
C SER A 3 -41.00 1.68 13.36
N LEU A 4 -41.56 0.88 12.44
CA LEU A 4 -40.83 0.37 11.27
C LEU A 4 -40.48 1.51 10.31
N ALA A 5 -41.42 2.42 10.05
CA ALA A 5 -41.18 3.58 9.21
C ALA A 5 -40.13 4.52 9.83
N ALA A 6 -40.15 4.73 11.14
CA ALA A 6 -39.15 5.53 11.85
C ALA A 6 -37.75 4.89 11.76
N LEU A 7 -37.64 3.57 11.95
CA LEU A 7 -36.36 2.87 11.81
C LEU A 7 -35.82 2.91 10.37
N LEU A 8 -36.69 2.76 9.36
CA LEU A 8 -36.29 2.87 7.96
C LEU A 8 -35.82 4.28 7.61
N ALA A 9 -36.47 5.33 8.14
CA ALA A 9 -36.03 6.71 7.95
C ALA A 9 -34.64 6.97 8.55
N CYS A 10 -34.35 6.44 9.74
CA CYS A 10 -33.02 6.55 10.36
C CYS A 10 -31.95 5.76 9.59
N ALA A 11 -32.29 4.60 9.01
CA ALA A 11 -31.35 3.74 8.29
C ALA A 11 -31.15 4.13 6.81
N ALA A 12 -32.03 4.97 6.24
CA ALA A 12 -32.02 5.33 4.82
C ALA A 12 -30.70 5.96 4.34
N PHE A 13 -29.94 6.59 5.23
CA PHE A 13 -28.68 7.26 4.93
C PHE A 13 -27.44 6.40 5.24
N ALA A 14 -27.61 5.22 5.82
CA ALA A 14 -26.49 4.30 6.08
C ALA A 14 -25.66 3.95 4.83
N PRO A 15 -26.26 3.77 3.62
CA PRO A 15 -25.48 3.50 2.41
C PRO A 15 -24.68 4.68 1.88
N THR A 16 -24.97 5.91 2.34
CA THR A 16 -24.24 7.13 1.94
C THR A 16 -23.00 7.38 2.80
N LEU A 17 -22.77 6.56 3.82
CA LEU A 17 -21.60 6.67 4.67
C LEU A 17 -20.34 6.34 3.85
N SER A 18 -19.43 7.31 3.73
CA SER A 18 -18.10 7.09 3.16
C SER A 18 -17.27 6.28 4.16
N SER A 19 -17.07 4.99 3.88
CA SER A 19 -16.26 4.09 4.71
C SER A 19 -14.78 4.04 4.29
N LYS A 20 -14.35 4.95 3.42
CA LYS A 20 -12.92 5.13 3.15
C LYS A 20 -12.31 5.67 4.45
N GLY A 21 -11.33 4.95 5.01
CA GLY A 21 -10.67 5.35 6.25
C GLY A 21 -10.16 6.79 6.16
N VAL A 22 -10.08 7.48 7.30
CA VAL A 22 -9.49 8.81 7.37
C VAL A 22 -7.97 8.65 7.21
N PRO A 23 -7.35 9.26 6.19
CA PRO A 23 -5.90 9.30 6.05
C PRO A 23 -5.23 9.75 7.36
N LEU A 24 -4.06 9.19 7.70
CA LEU A 24 -3.42 9.42 9.00
C LEU A 24 -3.12 10.91 9.27
N ASP A 25 -2.94 11.70 8.20
CA ASP A 25 -2.73 13.15 8.23
C ASP A 25 -4.01 13.96 8.54
N GLU A 26 -5.20 13.41 8.32
CA GLU A 26 -6.49 14.04 8.64
C GLU A 26 -6.96 13.78 10.09
N ILE A 27 -6.29 12.88 10.82
CA ILE A 27 -6.57 12.62 12.25
C ILE A 27 -6.06 13.78 13.13
N PHE A 28 -5.08 14.54 12.64
CA PHE A 28 -4.50 15.65 13.36
C PHE A 28 -5.26 16.96 13.06
N VAL A 29 -6.12 17.36 13.98
CA VAL A 29 -6.96 18.58 13.91
C VAL A 29 -6.14 19.89 13.89
N ASN A 30 -4.83 19.85 14.12
CA ASN A 30 -3.92 21.00 14.08
C ASN A 30 -2.68 20.67 13.23
N ASP A 31 -2.03 21.71 12.67
CA ASP A 31 -0.73 21.65 12.01
C ASP A 31 0.33 21.02 12.95
N THR A 32 0.41 19.69 12.89
CA THR A 32 1.27 18.92 13.79
C THR A 32 2.62 18.77 13.11
N PRO A 33 3.75 19.09 13.77
CA PRO A 33 5.09 18.99 13.18
C PRO A 33 5.38 17.64 12.50
N SER A 34 4.73 16.56 12.96
CA SER A 34 4.80 15.22 12.40
C SER A 34 4.26 15.11 10.97
N VAL A 35 3.18 15.84 10.61
CA VAL A 35 2.61 15.82 9.25
C VAL A 35 3.55 16.53 8.27
N ALA A 36 4.08 17.70 8.66
CA ALA A 36 5.07 18.41 7.86
C ALA A 36 6.38 17.60 7.67
N ALA A 37 6.83 16.90 8.72
CA ALA A 37 7.97 16.00 8.63
C ALA A 37 7.69 14.80 7.70
N GLN A 38 6.50 14.21 7.74
CA GLN A 38 6.10 13.13 6.83
C GLN A 38 6.00 13.61 5.37
N GLN A 39 5.45 14.80 5.11
CA GLN A 39 5.44 15.39 3.76
C GLN A 39 6.87 15.61 3.24
N THR A 40 7.75 16.20 4.05
CA THR A 40 9.16 16.41 3.69
C THR A 40 9.87 15.08 3.42
N LEU A 41 9.56 14.03 4.19
CA LEU A 41 10.10 12.69 3.97
C LEU A 41 9.55 12.07 2.68
N ALA A 42 8.26 12.24 2.38
CA ALA A 42 7.61 11.71 1.19
C ALA A 42 8.13 12.32 -0.12
N GLU A 43 8.70 13.53 -0.08
CA GLU A 43 9.39 14.13 -1.23
C GLU A 43 10.59 13.29 -1.70
N HIS A 44 11.25 12.58 -0.78
CA HIS A 44 12.50 11.86 -1.05
C HIS A 44 12.37 10.34 -0.93
N PHE A 45 11.43 9.87 -0.13
CA PHE A 45 11.20 8.45 0.14
C PHE A 45 9.74 8.11 -0.15
N PRO A 46 9.46 7.24 -1.13
CA PRO A 46 8.08 6.85 -1.44
C PRO A 46 7.33 6.38 -0.18
N GLY A 47 6.04 6.71 -0.07
CA GLY A 47 5.26 6.44 1.14
C GLY A 47 5.21 4.96 1.53
N GLY A 48 5.28 4.05 0.56
CA GLY A 48 5.33 2.61 0.80
C GLY A 48 6.70 2.06 1.25
N SER A 49 7.72 2.90 1.46
CA SER A 49 9.09 2.43 1.76
C SER A 49 9.21 1.73 3.12
N GLY A 50 8.36 2.09 4.08
CA GLY A 50 8.30 1.43 5.40
C GLY A 50 7.50 0.11 5.39
N ASN A 51 6.63 -0.08 4.40
CA ASN A 51 5.77 -1.25 4.28
C ASN A 51 5.44 -1.52 2.80
N PRO A 52 6.35 -2.16 2.04
CA PRO A 52 6.12 -2.43 0.63
C PRO A 52 5.05 -3.50 0.44
N ALA A 53 4.37 -3.47 -0.70
CA ALA A 53 3.51 -4.56 -1.12
C ALA A 53 4.37 -5.80 -1.47
N VAL A 54 4.01 -6.95 -0.90
CA VAL A 54 4.75 -8.21 -1.11
C VAL A 54 4.06 -9.04 -2.19
N VAL A 55 4.80 -9.31 -3.26
CA VAL A 55 4.35 -10.17 -4.37
C VAL A 55 5.14 -11.48 -4.34
N ILE A 56 4.44 -12.61 -4.33
CA ILE A 56 5.04 -13.94 -4.41
C ILE A 56 4.72 -14.53 -5.78
N ALA A 57 5.76 -14.97 -6.50
CA ALA A 57 5.62 -15.51 -7.84
C ALA A 57 6.48 -16.76 -8.03
N GLU A 58 6.17 -17.55 -9.06
CA GLU A 58 7.03 -18.65 -9.51
C GLU A 58 8.38 -18.11 -9.99
N ALA A 59 9.49 -18.77 -9.62
CA ALA A 59 10.84 -18.30 -9.94
C ALA A 59 11.08 -18.13 -11.45
N GLY A 60 10.54 -19.03 -12.27
CA GLY A 60 10.60 -18.94 -13.73
C GLY A 60 9.78 -17.78 -14.35
N ARG A 61 9.02 -17.04 -13.53
CA ARG A 61 8.19 -15.90 -13.95
C ARG A 61 8.64 -14.58 -13.31
N LEU A 62 9.83 -14.54 -12.70
CA LEU A 62 10.35 -13.33 -12.07
C LEU A 62 10.32 -12.13 -13.02
N ASP A 63 10.97 -12.21 -14.18
CA ASP A 63 11.09 -11.08 -15.11
C ASP A 63 9.73 -10.50 -15.58
N PRO A 64 8.76 -11.31 -16.05
CA PRO A 64 7.47 -10.77 -16.46
C PRO A 64 6.68 -10.19 -15.28
N VAL A 65 6.75 -10.77 -14.09
CA VAL A 65 6.05 -10.24 -12.90
C VAL A 65 6.70 -8.94 -12.43
N LEU A 66 8.04 -8.89 -12.40
CA LEU A 66 8.79 -7.69 -12.04
C LEU A 66 8.50 -6.54 -13.00
N ARG A 67 8.40 -6.82 -14.30
CA ARG A 67 8.00 -5.82 -15.31
C ARG A 67 6.58 -5.33 -15.04
N ALA A 68 5.62 -6.24 -14.89
CA ALA A 68 4.23 -5.88 -14.61
C ALA A 68 4.10 -5.03 -13.34
N ALA A 69 4.84 -5.37 -12.28
CA ALA A 69 4.85 -4.60 -11.04
C ALA A 69 5.39 -3.18 -11.25
N ARG A 70 6.48 -3.02 -12.03
CA ARG A 70 7.06 -1.70 -12.34
C ARG A 70 6.15 -0.84 -13.24
N ASP A 71 5.41 -1.48 -14.14
CA ASP A 71 4.50 -0.79 -15.07
C ASP A 71 3.15 -0.45 -14.42
N THR A 72 2.88 -0.94 -13.21
CA THR A 72 1.63 -0.70 -12.50
C THR A 72 1.57 0.74 -11.96
N PRO A 73 0.54 1.53 -12.32
CA PRO A 73 0.37 2.87 -11.78
C PRO A 73 0.35 2.89 -10.24
N GLY A 74 1.07 3.82 -9.63
CA GLY A 74 1.18 3.94 -8.17
C GLY A 74 2.33 3.13 -7.56
N VAL A 75 3.05 2.29 -8.32
CA VAL A 75 4.30 1.67 -7.87
C VAL A 75 5.45 2.65 -8.11
N ALA A 76 6.24 2.92 -7.07
CA ALA A 76 7.44 3.76 -7.14
C ALA A 76 8.67 2.94 -7.55
N SER A 77 8.80 1.72 -7.02
CA SER A 77 9.84 0.78 -7.41
C SER A 77 9.44 -0.65 -7.11
N ALA A 78 10.00 -1.62 -7.84
CA ALA A 78 9.86 -3.03 -7.52
C ALA A 78 11.18 -3.78 -7.73
N ALA A 79 11.54 -4.63 -6.77
CA ALA A 79 12.77 -5.40 -6.79
C ALA A 79 12.61 -6.79 -6.14
N PRO A 80 13.26 -7.84 -6.67
CA PRO A 80 13.31 -9.13 -6.03
C PRO A 80 14.10 -9.08 -4.73
N VAL A 81 13.66 -9.83 -3.73
CA VAL A 81 14.45 -10.11 -2.53
C VAL A 81 15.58 -11.07 -2.89
N THR A 82 16.79 -10.72 -2.49
CA THR A 82 18.00 -11.51 -2.74
C THR A 82 18.32 -12.42 -1.57
N ALA A 83 19.29 -13.32 -1.75
CA ALA A 83 19.78 -14.19 -0.67
C ALA A 83 20.31 -13.43 0.55
N SER A 84 20.65 -12.14 0.42
CA SER A 84 21.02 -11.27 1.54
C SER A 84 19.85 -10.85 2.44
N GLY A 85 18.61 -11.18 2.03
CA GLY A 85 17.38 -10.71 2.68
C GLY A 85 16.96 -9.29 2.27
N ARG A 86 17.78 -8.60 1.46
CA ARG A 86 17.46 -7.26 0.95
C ARG A 86 16.90 -7.31 -0.47
N PRO A 87 15.87 -6.50 -0.80
CA PRO A 87 15.48 -6.25 -2.19
C PRO A 87 16.60 -5.59 -2.99
N GLY A 88 16.78 -5.97 -4.26
CA GLY A 88 17.68 -5.27 -5.18
C GLY A 88 18.77 -6.14 -5.79
N GLY A 89 19.98 -5.59 -5.90
CA GLY A 89 21.08 -6.19 -6.67
C GLY A 89 21.59 -7.50 -6.08
N GLY A 90 21.62 -8.54 -6.89
CA GLY A 90 22.13 -9.87 -6.54
C GLY A 90 21.25 -10.99 -7.07
N THR A 91 21.60 -12.23 -6.75
CA THR A 91 20.79 -13.40 -7.11
C THR A 91 19.50 -13.42 -6.30
N PRO A 92 18.31 -13.48 -6.94
CA PRO A 92 17.03 -13.63 -6.26
C PRO A 92 17.01 -14.84 -5.34
N LEU A 93 16.43 -14.69 -4.16
CA LEU A 93 16.20 -15.80 -3.25
C LEU A 93 15.02 -16.63 -3.75
N VAL A 94 15.26 -17.92 -4.01
CA VAL A 94 14.23 -18.88 -4.37
C VAL A 94 13.98 -19.80 -3.18
N VAL A 95 12.73 -19.88 -2.72
CA VAL A 95 12.28 -20.80 -1.67
C VAL A 95 11.09 -21.58 -2.23
N ASP A 96 11.17 -22.90 -2.21
CA ASP A 96 10.11 -23.79 -2.71
C ASP A 96 9.66 -23.47 -4.15
N GLY A 97 10.61 -23.10 -5.01
CA GLY A 97 10.34 -22.72 -6.40
C GLY A 97 9.77 -21.31 -6.59
N ARG A 98 9.60 -20.54 -5.51
CA ARG A 98 9.00 -19.18 -5.54
C ARG A 98 10.02 -18.09 -5.20
N VAL A 99 9.75 -16.89 -5.71
CA VAL A 99 10.48 -15.66 -5.45
C VAL A 99 9.56 -14.63 -4.81
N ARG A 100 10.15 -13.77 -3.96
CA ARG A 100 9.49 -12.61 -3.39
C ARG A 100 9.97 -11.34 -4.09
N ILE A 101 9.03 -10.47 -4.45
CA ILE A 101 9.26 -9.14 -5.01
C ILE A 101 8.62 -8.14 -4.07
N ASP A 102 9.41 -7.15 -3.65
CA ASP A 102 8.91 -6.03 -2.86
C ASP A 102 8.61 -4.88 -3.82
N ALA A 103 7.36 -4.44 -3.83
CA ALA A 103 6.88 -3.30 -4.60
C ALA A 103 6.59 -2.12 -3.66
N THR A 104 7.46 -1.12 -3.71
CA THR A 104 7.29 0.12 -2.96
C THR A 104 6.26 0.99 -3.65
N LEU A 105 5.20 1.36 -2.94
CA LEU A 105 4.14 2.24 -3.45
C LEU A 105 4.51 3.72 -3.30
N GLN A 106 3.97 4.55 -4.18
CA GLN A 106 4.09 6.01 -4.12
C GLN A 106 3.29 6.56 -2.93
N ALA A 107 2.09 6.03 -2.72
CA ALA A 107 1.23 6.37 -1.60
C ALA A 107 1.77 5.81 -0.26
N PRO A 108 1.50 6.48 0.86
CA PRO A 108 1.72 5.93 2.19
C PRO A 108 0.85 4.69 2.45
N ALA A 109 1.20 3.93 3.49
CA ALA A 109 0.36 2.85 3.98
C ALA A 109 -0.76 3.45 4.86
N ASP A 110 -1.99 3.38 4.38
CA ASP A 110 -3.21 3.84 5.08
C ASP A 110 -3.69 2.83 6.14
#